data_AF-A0A501W247-F1
#
_entry.id   AF-A0A501W247-F1
#
_cell.length_a   1.000
_cell.length_b   1.000
_cell.length_c   1.000
_cell.angle_alpha   90.00
_cell.angle_beta   90.00
_cell.angle_gamma   90.00
#
_symmetry.space_group_name_H-M   'P 1'
#
loop_
_entity.id
_entity.type
_entity.pdbx_description
1 polymer ?
#
loop_
_entity_poly.entity_id
_entity_poly.type
_entity_poly.pdbx_seq_one_letter_code
_entity_poly.pdbx_strand_id
1 'polypeptide(L)'
;MIRILLIVLLISAIGCSKEYMKEEIIKPKWRTGDSKVFNEKGSLFVKTGSDTIMNAAYEKNVKVTITEKVGQDYIVKIAHQPTGDLSMSTSVDSLEDILTGLDNAKDVLKDLSKLRIPYKVKVSENGEVIDIVDFDIYLKAFLEKVKLAKGTRQVNDEEMASLQMLTQNQEAISVQLQALIAKESSELLSVYNIQNPINGDIVEAITMPNPKTGEELPATLTYHSKSTTGDVQEIELNIKIHESLNEILGDSIQEAGKDKTNYQDMVNLTTYLFDHKTGWLDSSTSKVYVKTGESEIRILTNVKVH
;
A
#
# COMPACT_ATOMS: atom_id res chain seq x y z
N MET A 1 1.03 -3.78 20.90
CA MET A 1 2.06 -3.41 19.91
C MET A 1 1.74 -3.91 18.49
N ILE A 2 1.70 -5.22 18.19
CA ILE A 2 1.30 -5.78 16.87
C ILE A 2 -0.06 -5.25 16.38
N ARG A 3 -1.00 -5.04 17.30
CA ARG A 3 -2.35 -4.51 17.01
C ARG A 3 -2.33 -3.06 16.49
N ILE A 4 -1.43 -2.21 16.97
CA ILE A 4 -1.28 -0.81 16.52
C ILE A 4 -0.65 -0.74 15.13
N LEU A 5 0.25 -1.66 14.80
CA LEU A 5 0.79 -1.77 13.44
C LEU A 5 -0.29 -2.24 12.44
N LEU A 6 -1.15 -3.18 12.85
CA LEU A 6 -2.31 -3.65 12.08
C LEU A 6 -3.34 -2.54 11.82
N ILE A 7 -3.58 -1.66 12.80
CA ILE A 7 -4.43 -0.46 12.66
C ILE A 7 -3.95 0.41 11.53
N VAL A 8 -2.65 0.68 11.52
CA VAL A 8 -2.03 1.60 10.59
C VAL A 8 -1.98 0.99 9.19
N LEU A 9 -1.71 -0.32 9.09
CA LEU A 9 -1.84 -1.09 7.86
C LEU A 9 -3.28 -1.11 7.33
N LEU A 10 -4.27 -1.22 8.21
CA LEU A 10 -5.70 -1.18 7.85
C LEU A 10 -6.11 0.22 7.39
N ILE A 11 -5.63 1.29 8.04
CA ILE A 11 -5.86 2.69 7.62
C ILE A 11 -5.25 2.99 6.25
N SER A 12 -4.09 2.39 5.93
CA SER A 12 -3.49 2.48 4.58
C SER A 12 -4.14 1.54 3.55
N ALA A 13 -4.92 0.54 3.98
CA ALA A 13 -5.50 -0.50 3.12
C ALA A 13 -7.01 -0.32 2.86
N ILE A 14 -7.59 0.84 3.18
CA ILE A 14 -9.02 1.07 3.00
C ILE A 14 -9.34 1.37 1.54
N GLY A 15 -9.48 0.31 0.75
CA GLY A 15 -10.51 0.25 -0.27
C GLY A 15 -11.77 -0.33 0.37
N CYS A 16 -12.60 0.51 1.00
CA CYS A 16 -13.91 0.07 1.46
C CYS A 16 -14.95 0.28 0.37
N SER A 17 -15.43 -0.85 -0.13
CA SER A 17 -16.46 -1.01 -1.15
C SER A 17 -17.84 -0.58 -0.65
N LYS A 18 -18.43 0.41 -1.32
CA LYS A 18 -19.86 0.44 -1.62
C LYS A 18 -20.05 0.96 -3.04
N GLU A 19 -20.73 0.18 -3.89
CA GLU A 19 -21.18 0.63 -5.22
C GLU A 19 -22.23 1.73 -5.06
N TYR A 20 -21.82 2.99 -5.15
CA TYR A 20 -22.74 4.10 -5.36
C TYR A 20 -22.26 4.95 -6.54
N MET A 21 -23.14 5.12 -7.52
CA MET A 21 -23.14 6.06 -8.66
C MET A 21 -21.75 6.64 -9.03
N LYS A 22 -20.97 5.83 -9.76
CA LYS A 22 -19.59 6.08 -10.25
C LYS A 22 -19.45 7.18 -11.32
N GLU A 23 -20.37 8.15 -11.40
CA GLU A 23 -20.34 9.15 -12.49
C GLU A 23 -19.19 10.16 -12.34
N GLU A 24 -18.68 10.35 -11.11
CA GLU A 24 -17.63 11.34 -10.80
C GLU A 24 -16.26 10.70 -10.50
N ILE A 25 -16.07 9.41 -10.79
CA ILE A 25 -14.76 8.77 -10.59
C ILE A 25 -13.76 9.22 -11.66
N ILE A 26 -12.51 9.41 -11.24
CA ILE A 26 -11.40 9.70 -12.15
C ILE A 26 -11.09 8.50 -13.05
N LYS A 27 -11.45 8.61 -14.34
CA LYS A 27 -11.26 7.52 -15.30
C LYS A 27 -9.88 7.53 -15.96
N PRO A 28 -9.22 6.37 -16.13
CA PRO A 28 -8.07 6.23 -17.01
C PRO A 28 -8.38 6.65 -18.45
N LYS A 29 -7.58 7.56 -19.01
CA LYS A 29 -7.65 7.99 -20.43
C LYS A 29 -6.45 7.52 -21.24
N TRP A 30 -6.00 6.31 -20.91
CA TRP A 30 -4.78 5.73 -21.44
C TRP A 30 -4.88 5.29 -22.89
N ARG A 31 -3.73 5.26 -23.55
CA ARG A 31 -3.55 4.73 -24.89
C ARG A 31 -2.59 3.55 -24.87
N THR A 32 -2.80 2.61 -25.79
CA THR A 32 -1.85 1.52 -26.01
C THR A 32 -0.46 2.08 -26.30
N GLY A 33 0.54 1.60 -25.56
CA GLY A 33 1.91 2.08 -25.63
C GLY A 33 2.26 3.16 -24.60
N ASP A 34 1.27 3.77 -23.93
CA ASP A 34 1.53 4.69 -22.83
C ASP A 34 2.33 4.00 -21.73
N SER A 35 3.28 4.72 -21.15
CA SER A 35 4.08 4.20 -20.05
C SER A 35 4.51 5.32 -19.12
N LYS A 36 4.47 5.00 -17.82
CA LYS A 36 4.87 5.89 -16.73
C LYS A 36 5.71 5.15 -15.71
N VAL A 37 6.62 5.88 -15.07
CA VAL A 37 7.41 5.37 -13.96
C VAL A 37 6.97 6.06 -12.67
N PHE A 38 6.46 5.26 -11.74
CA PHE A 38 6.06 5.66 -10.40
C PHE A 38 7.25 5.48 -9.47
N ASN A 39 7.80 6.58 -8.98
CA ASN A 39 8.86 6.61 -7.99
C ASN A 39 8.23 6.89 -6.62
N GLU A 40 8.16 5.87 -5.79
CA GLU A 40 7.55 5.89 -4.47
C GLU A 40 8.64 5.89 -3.39
N LYS A 41 8.51 6.79 -2.42
CA LYS A 41 9.34 6.84 -1.21
C LYS A 41 8.44 6.87 0.00
N GLY A 42 8.63 5.91 0.89
CA GLY A 42 7.87 5.83 2.13
C GLY A 42 8.78 5.80 3.35
N SER A 43 8.27 6.34 4.46
CA SER A 43 8.88 6.25 5.77
C SER A 43 7.83 5.96 6.83
N LEU A 44 8.16 5.07 7.76
CA LEU A 44 7.38 4.73 8.94
C LEU A 44 8.25 4.95 10.18
N PHE A 45 7.72 5.75 11.10
CA PHE A 45 8.34 6.03 12.37
C PHE A 45 7.35 5.75 13.51
N VAL A 46 7.77 4.97 14.48
CA VAL A 46 6.98 4.61 15.68
C VAL A 46 7.84 4.85 16.91
N LYS A 47 7.28 5.59 17.88
CA LYS A 47 7.92 5.94 19.13
C LYS A 47 6.94 5.75 20.30
N THR A 48 7.48 5.39 21.47
CA THR A 48 6.77 5.34 22.75
C THR A 48 7.69 5.89 23.83
N GLY A 49 7.23 6.89 24.61
CA GLY A 49 8.07 7.53 25.63
C GLY A 49 9.22 8.32 25.00
N SER A 50 10.46 8.02 25.41
CA SER A 50 11.68 8.50 24.74
C SER A 50 12.13 7.63 23.58
N ASP A 51 11.59 6.42 23.44
CA ASP A 51 12.25 5.33 22.72
C ASP A 51 11.69 5.15 21.31
N THR A 52 12.58 5.05 20.32
CA THR A 52 12.21 4.79 18.93
C THR A 52 12.06 3.29 18.69
N ILE A 53 10.83 2.83 18.75
CA ILE A 53 10.46 1.42 18.55
C ILE A 53 10.73 0.96 17.12
N MET A 54 10.41 1.80 16.13
CA MET A 54 10.58 1.45 14.72
C MET A 54 10.92 2.68 13.90
N ASN A 55 11.89 2.52 13.02
CA ASN A 55 12.20 3.47 11.98
C ASN A 55 12.51 2.71 10.70
N ALA A 56 11.65 2.85 9.70
CA ALA A 56 11.77 2.18 8.42
C ALA A 56 11.60 3.18 7.28
N ALA A 57 12.37 2.99 6.21
CA ALA A 57 12.23 3.75 4.99
C ALA A 57 12.42 2.82 3.78
N TYR A 58 11.67 3.08 2.72
CA TYR A 58 11.74 2.33 1.48
C TYR A 58 11.69 3.26 0.26
N GLU A 59 12.28 2.79 -0.82
CA GLU A 59 12.17 3.38 -2.15
C GLU A 59 11.81 2.30 -3.15
N LYS A 60 10.78 2.57 -3.97
CA LYS A 60 10.23 1.63 -4.94
C LYS A 60 9.94 2.37 -6.24
N ASN A 61 10.39 1.80 -7.35
CA ASN A 61 10.20 2.35 -8.69
C ASN A 61 9.44 1.30 -9.50
N VAL A 62 8.28 1.68 -10.01
CA VAL A 62 7.40 0.79 -10.77
C VAL A 62 7.12 1.41 -12.12
N LYS A 63 7.48 0.69 -13.18
CA LYS A 63 7.09 1.04 -14.54
C LYS A 63 5.74 0.40 -14.85
N VAL A 64 4.77 1.24 -15.19
CA VAL A 64 3.45 0.84 -15.68
C VAL A 64 3.46 1.05 -17.20
N THR A 65 2.97 0.08 -17.95
CA THR A 65 2.87 0.16 -19.42
C THR A 65 1.52 -0.38 -19.87
N ILE A 66 0.80 0.39 -20.68
CA ILE A 66 -0.49 -0.01 -21.23
C ILE A 66 -0.21 -0.83 -22.48
N THR A 67 -0.40 -2.15 -22.38
CA THR A 67 -0.03 -3.06 -23.47
C THR A 67 -1.13 -3.22 -24.49
N GLU A 68 -2.39 -3.12 -24.06
CA GLU A 68 -3.54 -3.34 -24.91
C GLU A 68 -4.79 -2.68 -24.33
N LYS A 69 -5.76 -2.36 -25.19
CA LYS A 69 -7.13 -2.01 -24.81
C LYS A 69 -8.07 -3.05 -25.40
N VAL A 70 -8.84 -3.73 -24.55
CA VAL A 70 -9.75 -4.82 -24.92
C VAL A 70 -11.17 -4.40 -24.54
N GLY A 71 -11.94 -3.94 -25.53
CA GLY A 71 -13.25 -3.34 -25.28
C GLY A 71 -13.11 -2.07 -24.43
N GLN A 72 -13.74 -2.05 -23.25
CA GLN A 72 -13.63 -0.96 -22.28
C GLN A 72 -12.45 -1.12 -21.32
N ASP A 73 -11.84 -2.31 -21.27
CA ASP A 73 -10.79 -2.64 -20.30
C ASP A 73 -9.38 -2.41 -20.87
N TYR A 74 -8.41 -2.28 -19.98
CA TYR A 74 -7.00 -2.12 -20.29
C TYR A 74 -6.21 -3.33 -19.81
N ILE A 75 -5.24 -3.79 -20.61
CA ILE A 75 -4.21 -4.70 -20.13
C ILE A 75 -2.99 -3.86 -19.77
N VAL A 76 -2.60 -3.95 -18.50
CA VAL A 76 -1.55 -3.13 -17.90
C VAL A 76 -0.41 -4.03 -17.47
N LYS A 77 0.77 -3.81 -18.03
CA LYS A 77 2.01 -4.46 -17.60
C LYS A 77 2.67 -3.65 -16.49
N ILE A 78 2.96 -4.31 -15.38
CA ILE A 78 3.62 -3.74 -14.22
C ILE A 78 5.00 -4.36 -14.10
N ALA A 79 6.03 -3.53 -13.98
CA ALA A 79 7.42 -3.96 -13.90
C ALA A 79 8.19 -3.14 -12.85
N HIS A 80 8.68 -3.82 -11.83
CA HIS A 80 9.56 -3.21 -10.83
C HIS A 80 10.92 -2.89 -11.44
N GLN A 81 11.38 -1.67 -11.23
CA GLN A 81 12.74 -1.26 -11.57
C GLN A 81 13.67 -1.48 -10.37
N PRO A 82 14.99 -1.56 -10.60
CA PRO A 82 15.98 -1.50 -9.54
C PRO A 82 15.81 -0.27 -8.66
N THR A 83 15.52 -0.49 -7.37
CA THR A 83 15.53 0.54 -6.34
C THR A 83 16.46 0.21 -5.20
N GLY A 84 16.83 1.26 -4.47
CA GLY A 84 17.79 1.23 -3.37
C GLY A 84 17.33 0.42 -2.17
N ASP A 85 18.27 0.21 -1.25
CA ASP A 85 18.13 -0.65 -0.07
C ASP A 85 16.93 -0.28 0.81
N LEU A 86 16.18 -1.30 1.27
CA LEU A 86 15.26 -1.18 2.40
C LEU A 86 16.10 -0.91 3.66
N SER A 87 15.89 0.22 4.33
CA SER A 87 16.53 0.52 5.62
C SER A 87 15.51 0.39 6.74
N MET A 88 15.81 -0.44 7.73
CA MET A 88 14.94 -0.71 8.87
C MET A 88 15.81 -0.82 10.12
N SER A 89 15.37 -0.18 11.20
CA SER A 89 15.99 -0.27 12.53
C SER A 89 14.91 -0.25 13.60
N THR A 90 15.11 -1.01 14.68
CA THR A 90 14.21 -1.04 15.84
C THR A 90 15.02 -1.11 17.13
N SER A 91 14.44 -0.73 18.27
CA SER A 91 15.12 -0.75 19.57
C SER A 91 14.50 -1.70 20.60
N VAL A 92 13.75 -2.74 20.15
CA VAL A 92 13.07 -3.67 21.07
C VAL A 92 13.62 -5.08 20.89
N ASP A 93 14.26 -5.62 21.92
CA ASP A 93 14.90 -6.95 21.92
C ASP A 93 13.93 -8.10 21.56
N SER A 94 12.62 -7.97 21.87
CA SER A 94 11.60 -8.96 21.49
C SER A 94 11.10 -8.86 20.05
N LEU A 95 11.50 -7.80 19.32
CA LEU A 95 11.38 -7.71 17.87
C LEU A 95 12.67 -8.18 17.18
N GLU A 96 13.77 -8.36 17.91
CA GLU A 96 15.06 -8.78 17.35
C GLU A 96 14.99 -10.20 16.76
N ASP A 97 14.20 -11.12 17.33
CA ASP A 97 13.94 -12.44 16.72
C ASP A 97 13.09 -12.34 15.43
N ILE A 98 12.08 -11.45 15.42
CA ILE A 98 11.26 -11.17 14.23
C ILE A 98 12.11 -10.48 13.15
N LEU A 99 13.04 -9.61 13.56
CA LEU A 99 13.95 -8.85 12.70
C LEU A 99 15.16 -9.63 12.25
N THR A 100 15.63 -10.62 13.00
CA THR A 100 16.63 -11.59 12.54
C THR A 100 15.98 -12.48 11.48
N GLY A 101 14.71 -12.87 11.69
CA GLY A 101 13.87 -13.45 10.64
C GLY A 101 13.61 -12.51 9.46
N LEU A 102 13.49 -11.20 9.70
CA LEU A 102 13.25 -10.17 8.69
C LEU A 102 14.53 -9.71 7.98
N ASP A 103 15.72 -9.86 8.56
CA ASP A 103 17.05 -9.60 8.00
C ASP A 103 17.47 -10.79 7.13
N ASN A 104 17.20 -12.02 7.58
CA ASN A 104 17.21 -13.20 6.69
C ASN A 104 16.17 -13.03 5.58
N ALA A 105 14.96 -12.56 5.90
CA ALA A 105 13.98 -12.20 4.89
C ALA A 105 14.42 -10.99 4.06
N LYS A 106 15.32 -10.11 4.51
CA LYS A 106 15.79 -8.92 3.77
C LYS A 106 16.81 -9.30 2.74
N ASP A 107 17.67 -10.27 3.03
CA ASP A 107 18.58 -10.88 2.05
C ASP A 107 17.81 -11.74 1.05
N VAL A 108 16.84 -12.53 1.53
CA VAL A 108 15.88 -13.21 0.65
C VAL A 108 15.09 -12.19 -0.16
N LEU A 109 14.54 -11.12 0.41
CA LEU A 109 13.77 -10.07 -0.27
C LEU A 109 14.64 -9.24 -1.23
N LYS A 110 15.93 -9.06 -0.93
CA LYS A 110 16.93 -8.50 -1.87
C LYS A 110 17.13 -9.43 -3.06
N ASP A 111 17.12 -10.73 -2.86
CA ASP A 111 17.13 -11.71 -3.94
C ASP A 111 15.76 -11.89 -4.64
N LEU A 112 14.64 -11.71 -3.93
CA LEU A 112 13.28 -11.60 -4.50
C LEU A 112 13.15 -10.29 -5.30
N SER A 113 13.90 -9.24 -4.95
CA SER A 113 14.06 -8.04 -5.77
C SER A 113 14.84 -8.30 -7.06
N LYS A 114 15.49 -9.47 -7.22
CA LYS A 114 15.98 -9.98 -8.51
C LYS A 114 14.93 -10.85 -9.21
N LEU A 115 13.96 -11.39 -8.47
CA LEU A 115 12.84 -12.14 -9.04
C LEU A 115 11.89 -11.27 -9.86
N ARG A 116 11.93 -9.93 -9.80
CA ARG A 116 11.20 -8.95 -10.64
C ARG A 116 10.74 -9.51 -12.00
N ILE A 117 9.60 -10.19 -12.01
CA ILE A 117 8.96 -10.69 -13.22
C ILE A 117 7.86 -9.70 -13.49
N PRO A 118 7.89 -9.01 -14.63
CA PRO A 118 6.77 -8.19 -15.01
C PRO A 118 5.52 -9.06 -15.10
N TYR A 119 4.45 -8.62 -14.47
CA TYR A 119 3.13 -9.25 -14.58
C TYR A 119 2.19 -8.33 -15.33
N LYS A 120 1.05 -8.88 -15.75
CA LYS A 120 -0.01 -8.14 -16.43
C LYS A 120 -1.28 -8.26 -15.61
N VAL A 121 -2.00 -7.17 -15.50
CA VAL A 121 -3.33 -7.14 -14.91
C VAL A 121 -4.32 -6.55 -15.90
N LYS A 122 -5.56 -7.02 -15.82
CA LYS A 122 -6.70 -6.45 -16.51
C LYS A 122 -7.33 -5.39 -15.61
N VAL A 123 -7.52 -4.19 -16.14
CA VAL A 123 -8.02 -3.03 -15.41
C VAL A 123 -9.28 -2.52 -16.10
N SER A 124 -10.33 -2.23 -15.32
CA SER A 124 -11.59 -1.71 -15.84
C SER A 124 -11.44 -0.28 -16.37
N GLU A 125 -12.46 0.22 -17.07
CA GLU A 125 -12.54 1.64 -17.46
C GLU A 125 -12.63 2.62 -16.28
N ASN A 126 -12.84 2.11 -15.06
CA ASN A 126 -12.84 2.89 -13.82
C ASN A 126 -11.56 2.69 -13.01
N GLY A 127 -10.56 1.96 -13.53
CA GLY A 127 -9.28 1.75 -12.85
C GLY A 127 -9.25 0.60 -11.84
N GLU A 128 -10.31 -0.22 -11.76
CA GLU A 128 -10.37 -1.38 -10.87
C GLU A 128 -9.60 -2.56 -11.47
N VAL A 129 -8.78 -3.23 -10.67
CA VAL A 129 -8.10 -4.48 -11.08
C VAL A 129 -9.13 -5.61 -11.10
N ILE A 130 -9.36 -6.18 -12.28
CA ILE A 130 -10.36 -7.23 -12.50
C ILE A 130 -9.72 -8.63 -12.44
N ASP A 131 -8.53 -8.78 -13.05
CA ASP A 131 -7.92 -10.09 -13.25
C ASP A 131 -6.40 -9.97 -13.43
N ILE A 132 -5.69 -11.09 -13.23
CA ILE A 132 -4.26 -11.23 -13.50
C ILE A 132 -4.09 -12.02 -14.80
N VAL A 133 -3.59 -11.34 -15.83
CA VAL A 133 -3.48 -11.90 -17.18
C VAL A 133 -2.28 -12.85 -17.23
N ASP A 134 -2.49 -14.02 -17.85
CA ASP A 134 -1.47 -15.04 -18.05
C ASP A 134 -0.80 -15.48 -16.72
N PHE A 135 -1.55 -15.57 -15.63
CA PHE A 135 -1.00 -15.87 -14.29
C PHE A 135 -0.19 -17.17 -14.27
N ASP A 136 -0.60 -18.22 -14.99
CA ASP A 136 0.16 -19.47 -15.07
C ASP A 136 1.55 -19.29 -15.67
N ILE A 137 1.69 -18.40 -16.66
CA ILE A 137 2.97 -18.04 -17.26
C ILE A 137 3.84 -17.30 -16.25
N TYR A 138 3.24 -16.36 -15.50
CA TYR A 138 3.91 -15.66 -14.42
C TYR A 138 4.41 -16.62 -13.33
N LEU A 139 3.52 -17.50 -12.85
CA LEU A 139 3.81 -18.47 -11.80
C LEU A 139 4.96 -19.40 -12.22
N LYS A 140 4.94 -19.88 -13.46
CA LYS A 140 6.02 -20.70 -14.01
C LYS A 140 7.35 -19.95 -14.00
N ALA A 141 7.38 -18.70 -14.50
CA ALA A 141 8.57 -17.86 -14.49
C ALA A 141 9.07 -17.57 -13.07
N PHE A 142 8.15 -17.35 -12.12
CA PHE A 142 8.46 -17.11 -10.71
C PHE A 142 9.14 -18.33 -10.10
N LEU A 143 8.54 -19.51 -10.26
CA LEU A 143 9.10 -20.76 -9.75
C LEU A 143 10.45 -21.09 -10.41
N GLU A 144 10.62 -20.83 -11.70
CA GLU A 144 11.92 -20.99 -12.39
C GLU A 144 12.98 -20.06 -11.81
N LYS A 145 12.67 -18.78 -11.59
CA LYS A 145 13.64 -17.86 -10.99
C LYS A 145 13.94 -18.20 -9.51
N VAL A 146 12.96 -18.65 -8.74
CA VAL A 146 13.18 -19.17 -7.37
C VAL A 146 14.15 -20.36 -7.39
N LYS A 147 13.99 -21.29 -8.35
CA LYS A 147 14.91 -22.42 -8.53
C LYS A 147 16.32 -21.96 -8.92
N LEU A 148 16.46 -20.90 -9.71
CA LEU A 148 17.76 -20.34 -10.07
C LEU A 148 18.44 -19.65 -8.88
N ALA A 149 17.70 -18.92 -8.06
CA ALA A 149 18.20 -18.31 -6.82
C ALA A 149 18.71 -19.37 -5.83
N LYS A 150 18.05 -20.53 -5.76
CA LYS A 150 18.52 -21.72 -5.03
C LYS A 150 19.90 -22.24 -5.49
N GLY A 151 20.30 -21.98 -6.74
CA GLY A 151 21.58 -22.41 -7.31
C GLY A 151 22.77 -21.49 -6.98
N THR A 152 22.49 -20.26 -6.56
CA THR A 152 23.51 -19.27 -6.18
C THR A 152 23.77 -19.37 -4.67
N ARG A 153 24.92 -19.96 -4.31
CA ARG A 153 25.38 -20.21 -2.93
C ARG A 153 25.32 -18.96 -2.04
N GLN A 154 24.24 -18.77 -1.32
CA GLN A 154 24.19 -17.95 -0.09
C GLN A 154 22.92 -18.16 0.75
N VAL A 155 22.11 -19.17 0.42
CA VAL A 155 20.87 -19.47 1.14
C VAL A 155 21.18 -20.54 2.19
N ASN A 156 20.89 -20.26 3.46
CA ASN A 156 21.14 -21.22 4.55
C ASN A 156 20.14 -22.40 4.49
N ASP A 157 20.37 -23.45 5.27
CA ASP A 157 19.56 -24.69 5.22
C ASP A 157 18.08 -24.47 5.59
N GLU A 158 17.77 -23.50 6.45
CA GLU A 158 16.39 -23.14 6.85
C GLU A 158 15.64 -22.37 5.75
N GLU A 159 16.31 -21.41 5.12
CA GLU A 159 15.80 -20.69 3.96
C GLU A 159 15.63 -21.64 2.78
N MET A 160 16.54 -22.60 2.61
CA MET A 160 16.43 -23.66 1.63
C MET A 160 15.27 -24.62 1.90
N ALA A 161 15.00 -24.97 3.16
CA ALA A 161 13.83 -25.75 3.56
C ALA A 161 12.53 -24.98 3.29
N SER A 162 12.50 -23.68 3.59
CA SER A 162 11.37 -22.80 3.31
C SER A 162 11.10 -22.65 1.81
N LEU A 163 12.14 -22.47 0.99
CA LEU A 163 12.05 -22.46 -0.47
C LEU A 163 11.61 -23.82 -1.04
N GLN A 164 12.02 -24.93 -0.42
CA GLN A 164 11.56 -26.27 -0.80
C GLN A 164 10.08 -26.48 -0.48
N MET A 165 9.63 -26.13 0.72
CA MET A 165 8.22 -26.20 1.10
C MET A 165 7.35 -25.32 0.21
N LEU A 166 7.84 -24.12 -0.12
CA LEU A 166 7.23 -23.24 -1.12
C LEU A 166 7.02 -24.01 -2.45
N THR A 167 8.07 -24.56 -3.04
CA THR A 167 7.94 -25.26 -4.34
C THR A 167 7.15 -26.57 -4.31
N GLN A 168 6.92 -27.18 -3.15
CA GLN A 168 6.15 -28.43 -3.00
C GLN A 168 4.65 -28.20 -2.93
N ASN A 169 4.19 -26.98 -2.61
CA ASN A 169 2.78 -26.62 -2.54
C ASN A 169 2.44 -25.50 -3.53
N GLN A 170 2.45 -25.84 -4.83
CA GLN A 170 2.20 -24.90 -5.91
C GLN A 170 0.82 -24.22 -5.82
N GLU A 171 -0.20 -24.92 -5.31
CA GLU A 171 -1.55 -24.38 -5.15
C GLU A 171 -1.59 -23.28 -4.08
N ALA A 172 -0.97 -23.50 -2.91
CA ALA A 172 -0.90 -22.48 -1.87
C ALA A 172 -0.10 -21.24 -2.31
N ILE A 173 1.01 -21.44 -3.04
CA ILE A 173 1.78 -20.33 -3.63
C ILE A 173 0.95 -19.56 -4.64
N SER A 174 0.22 -20.26 -5.50
CA SER A 174 -0.62 -19.66 -6.53
C SER A 174 -1.59 -18.66 -5.90
N VAL A 175 -2.35 -19.09 -4.90
CA VAL A 175 -3.32 -18.24 -4.20
C VAL A 175 -2.66 -17.04 -3.53
N GLN A 176 -1.53 -17.24 -2.85
CA GLN A 176 -0.81 -16.15 -2.18
C GLN A 176 -0.23 -15.14 -3.16
N LEU A 177 0.36 -15.59 -4.28
CA LEU A 177 0.89 -14.72 -5.32
C LEU A 177 -0.21 -13.96 -6.04
N GLN A 178 -1.36 -14.61 -6.31
CA GLN A 178 -2.52 -13.93 -6.88
C GLN A 178 -3.01 -12.82 -5.94
N ALA A 179 -3.18 -13.12 -4.66
CA ALA A 179 -3.60 -12.13 -3.67
C ALA A 179 -2.60 -10.96 -3.56
N LEU A 180 -1.30 -11.26 -3.57
CA LEU A 180 -0.24 -10.24 -3.51
C LEU A 180 -0.25 -9.34 -4.74
N ILE A 181 -0.29 -9.92 -5.95
CA ILE A 181 -0.33 -9.16 -7.20
C ILE A 181 -1.59 -8.32 -7.29
N ALA A 182 -2.75 -8.88 -6.94
CA ALA A 182 -4.01 -8.18 -6.96
C ALA A 182 -3.98 -6.98 -5.99
N LYS A 183 -3.46 -7.19 -4.77
CA LYS A 183 -3.31 -6.15 -3.76
C LYS A 183 -2.37 -5.05 -4.22
N GLU A 184 -1.16 -5.39 -4.65
CA GLU A 184 -0.16 -4.41 -5.09
C GLU A 184 -0.65 -3.61 -6.30
N SER A 185 -1.29 -4.27 -7.27
CA SER A 185 -1.85 -3.60 -8.44
C SER A 185 -2.97 -2.65 -8.06
N SER A 186 -3.84 -3.08 -7.14
CA SER A 186 -4.95 -2.26 -6.65
C SER A 186 -4.45 -1.06 -5.85
N GLU A 187 -3.43 -1.22 -5.01
CA GLU A 187 -2.81 -0.10 -4.29
C GLU A 187 -2.19 0.90 -5.26
N LEU A 188 -1.42 0.43 -6.24
CA LEU A 188 -0.77 1.27 -7.25
C LEU A 188 -1.77 2.05 -8.12
N LEU A 189 -2.90 1.42 -8.47
CA LEU A 189 -3.92 1.98 -9.36
C LEU A 189 -5.13 2.55 -8.61
N SER A 190 -5.14 2.52 -7.28
CA SER A 190 -6.23 3.01 -6.42
C SER A 190 -6.60 4.47 -6.67
N VAL A 191 -5.66 5.26 -7.17
CA VAL A 191 -5.85 6.66 -7.57
C VAL A 191 -6.99 6.85 -8.57
N TYR A 192 -7.29 5.82 -9.37
CA TYR A 192 -8.37 5.85 -10.35
C TYR A 192 -9.74 5.56 -9.75
N ASN A 193 -9.82 5.17 -8.48
CA ASN A 193 -11.09 5.04 -7.76
C ASN A 193 -11.44 6.31 -6.97
N ILE A 194 -10.64 7.37 -7.09
CA ILE A 194 -10.87 8.64 -6.41
C ILE A 194 -12.07 9.35 -7.05
N GLN A 195 -12.96 9.84 -6.19
CA GLN A 195 -14.02 10.75 -6.61
C GLN A 195 -13.41 12.10 -6.99
N ASN A 196 -13.85 12.65 -8.11
CA ASN A 196 -13.43 13.94 -8.60
C ASN A 196 -14.39 15.04 -8.11
N PRO A 197 -14.03 15.82 -7.07
CA PRO A 197 -14.85 16.93 -6.60
C PRO A 197 -14.83 18.09 -7.61
N ILE A 198 -15.74 18.05 -8.60
CA ILE A 198 -15.89 19.12 -9.60
C ILE A 198 -16.62 20.32 -8.98
N ASN A 199 -17.62 20.06 -8.12
CA ASN A 199 -18.50 21.08 -7.55
C ASN A 199 -18.54 20.98 -6.02
N GLY A 200 -17.49 21.47 -5.36
CA GLY A 200 -17.36 21.42 -3.91
C GLY A 200 -17.00 20.03 -3.40
N ASP A 201 -17.06 19.87 -2.07
CA ASP A 201 -16.53 18.69 -1.40
C ASP A 201 -17.47 17.49 -1.57
N ILE A 202 -16.90 16.33 -1.84
CA ILE A 202 -17.61 15.05 -1.82
C ILE A 202 -17.37 14.40 -0.46
N VAL A 203 -18.45 14.13 0.28
CA VAL A 203 -18.40 13.58 1.63
C VAL A 203 -19.12 12.24 1.64
N GLU A 204 -18.40 11.18 2.00
CA GLU A 204 -18.93 9.81 2.04
C GLU A 204 -18.87 9.25 3.45
N ALA A 205 -19.93 8.55 3.85
CA ALA A 205 -19.93 7.75 5.07
C ALA A 205 -19.35 6.37 4.75
N ILE A 206 -18.25 6.03 5.38
CA ILE A 206 -17.55 4.76 5.25
C ILE A 206 -17.52 4.05 6.59
N THR A 207 -17.22 2.75 6.57
CA THR A 207 -16.90 2.01 7.78
C THR A 207 -15.45 1.55 7.75
N MET A 208 -14.85 1.47 8.92
CA MET A 208 -13.47 1.04 9.10
C MET A 208 -13.43 -0.06 10.15
N PRO A 209 -12.62 -1.12 9.98
CA PRO A 209 -12.55 -2.15 11.00
C PRO A 209 -11.95 -1.57 12.29
N ASN A 210 -12.65 -1.80 13.40
CA ASN A 210 -12.17 -1.57 14.75
C ASN A 210 -11.02 -2.53 14.97
N PRO A 211 -9.82 -2.03 15.19
CA PRO A 211 -8.66 -2.90 15.37
C PRO A 211 -8.63 -3.72 16.65
N LYS A 212 -9.42 -3.32 17.65
CA LYS A 212 -9.52 -4.00 18.93
C LYS A 212 -10.57 -5.10 18.87
N THR A 213 -11.75 -4.78 18.33
CA THR A 213 -12.92 -5.68 18.36
C THR A 213 -13.19 -6.38 17.03
N GLY A 214 -12.62 -5.88 15.92
CA GLY A 214 -12.94 -6.30 14.57
C GLY A 214 -14.29 -5.76 14.05
N GLU A 215 -15.03 -5.03 14.87
CA GLU A 215 -16.35 -4.46 14.53
C GLU A 215 -16.21 -3.26 13.60
N GLU A 216 -17.29 -2.83 12.94
CA GLU A 216 -17.23 -1.67 12.04
C GLU A 216 -17.33 -0.34 12.79
N LEU A 217 -16.33 0.51 12.63
CA LEU A 217 -16.28 1.90 13.09
C LEU A 217 -16.85 2.84 12.02
N PRO A 218 -17.76 3.74 12.37
CA PRO A 218 -18.18 4.79 11.44
C PRO A 218 -17.04 5.79 11.21
N ALA A 219 -16.79 6.11 9.94
CA ALA A 219 -15.87 7.16 9.53
C ALA A 219 -16.45 7.98 8.36
N THR A 220 -15.89 9.16 8.15
CA THR A 220 -16.20 10.02 7.01
C THR A 220 -14.97 10.17 6.14
N LEU A 221 -15.16 9.93 4.86
CA LEU A 221 -14.21 10.22 3.80
C LEU A 221 -14.60 11.55 3.16
N THR A 222 -13.65 12.45 2.93
CA THR A 222 -13.89 13.73 2.28
C THR A 222 -12.89 13.94 1.16
N TYR A 223 -13.40 14.13 -0.06
CA TYR A 223 -12.64 14.58 -1.22
C TYR A 223 -12.87 16.08 -1.38
N HIS A 224 -11.78 16.84 -1.40
CA HIS A 224 -11.78 18.30 -1.51
C HIS A 224 -10.90 18.73 -2.68
N SER A 225 -11.44 19.53 -3.59
CA SER A 225 -10.66 20.15 -4.67
C SER A 225 -9.90 21.36 -4.10
N LYS A 226 -8.57 21.28 -4.04
CA LYS A 226 -7.73 22.38 -3.51
C LYS A 226 -7.45 23.45 -4.55
N SER A 227 -7.02 23.02 -5.72
CA SER A 227 -6.61 23.92 -6.79
C SER A 227 -6.68 23.24 -8.15
N THR A 228 -6.86 24.03 -9.20
CA THR A 228 -6.79 23.56 -10.59
C THR A 228 -5.85 24.48 -11.35
N THR A 229 -4.80 23.93 -11.94
CA THR A 229 -3.84 24.67 -12.77
C THR A 229 -3.78 24.04 -14.16
N GLY A 230 -4.44 24.66 -15.13
CA GLY A 230 -4.61 24.07 -16.46
C GLY A 230 -5.44 22.80 -16.39
N ASP A 231 -4.90 21.68 -16.91
CA ASP A 231 -5.55 20.36 -16.89
C ASP A 231 -5.24 19.55 -15.62
N VAL A 232 -4.39 20.06 -14.72
CA VAL A 232 -4.00 19.38 -13.49
C VAL A 232 -4.83 19.86 -12.31
N GLN A 233 -5.47 18.93 -11.61
CA GLN A 233 -6.25 19.20 -10.40
C GLN A 233 -5.57 18.60 -9.16
N GLU A 234 -5.52 19.39 -8.10
CA GLU A 234 -5.11 18.97 -6.77
C GLU A 234 -6.33 18.52 -5.96
N ILE A 235 -6.37 17.24 -5.62
CA ILE A 235 -7.46 16.63 -4.85
C ILE A 235 -6.90 16.18 -3.51
N GLU A 236 -7.50 16.67 -2.44
CA GLU A 236 -7.20 16.28 -1.08
C GLU A 236 -8.24 15.28 -0.56
N LEU A 237 -7.76 14.18 -0.02
CA LEU A 237 -8.52 13.12 0.61
C LEU A 237 -8.26 13.13 2.12
N ASN A 238 -9.31 13.23 2.91
CA ASN A 238 -9.25 13.20 4.37
C ASN A 238 -10.19 12.12 4.93
N ILE A 239 -9.70 11.34 5.89
CA ILE A 239 -10.51 10.37 6.63
C ILE A 239 -10.63 10.81 8.09
N LYS A 240 -11.88 10.99 8.52
CA LYS A 240 -12.23 11.32 9.90
C LYS A 240 -13.01 10.17 10.53
N ILE A 241 -12.44 9.54 11.56
CA ILE A 241 -13.12 8.52 12.37
C ILE A 241 -14.01 9.23 13.40
N HIS A 242 -15.26 8.78 13.56
CA HIS A 242 -16.23 9.45 14.46
C HIS A 242 -16.12 9.01 15.91
N GLU A 243 -15.60 7.82 16.16
CA GLU A 243 -15.32 7.34 17.51
C GLU A 243 -14.04 7.95 18.09
N SER A 244 -14.00 8.07 19.42
CA SER A 244 -12.80 8.51 20.08
C SER A 244 -11.72 7.44 19.92
N LEU A 245 -10.52 7.84 19.48
CA LEU A 245 -9.37 6.94 19.44
C LEU A 245 -9.07 6.34 20.84
N ASN A 246 -9.51 7.00 21.92
CA ASN A 246 -9.55 6.51 23.31
C ASN A 246 -10.30 5.19 23.44
N GLU A 247 -11.49 5.07 22.84
CA GLU A 247 -12.30 3.86 22.91
C GLU A 247 -11.74 2.76 22.01
N ILE A 248 -11.14 3.15 20.88
CA ILE A 248 -10.53 2.25 19.90
C ILE A 248 -9.20 1.66 20.41
N LEU A 249 -8.39 2.45 21.12
CA LEU A 249 -7.02 2.11 21.51
C LEU A 249 -6.85 1.91 23.03
N GLY A 250 -7.88 2.23 23.82
CA GLY A 250 -7.82 2.42 25.27
C GLY A 250 -7.17 1.29 26.05
N ASP A 251 -7.47 0.03 25.74
CA ASP A 251 -6.95 -1.08 26.55
C ASP A 251 -5.53 -1.51 26.14
N SER A 252 -5.11 -1.21 24.90
CA SER A 252 -3.77 -1.58 24.42
C SER A 252 -2.68 -0.59 24.85
N ILE A 253 -3.09 0.56 25.41
CA ILE A 253 -2.21 1.66 25.83
C ILE A 253 -2.39 1.97 27.33
N GLN A 254 -3.50 1.59 27.98
CA GLN A 254 -3.69 1.75 29.43
C GLN A 254 -2.72 0.94 30.30
N GLU A 255 -2.08 -0.11 29.78
CA GLU A 255 -0.96 -0.76 30.47
C GLU A 255 0.30 0.12 30.54
N ALA A 256 0.37 1.22 29.79
CA ALA A 256 1.52 2.12 29.74
C ALA A 256 1.36 3.44 30.53
N GLY A 257 0.21 3.72 31.15
CA GLY A 257 0.06 4.95 31.94
C GLY A 257 -1.34 5.20 32.50
N LYS A 258 -1.40 5.56 33.78
CA LYS A 258 -2.64 5.81 34.57
C LYS A 258 -3.37 7.12 34.27
N ASP A 259 -3.06 7.81 33.17
CA ASP A 259 -3.72 9.07 32.84
C ASP A 259 -4.62 8.91 31.61
N LYS A 260 -5.88 9.36 31.77
CA LYS A 260 -6.86 9.52 30.69
C LYS A 260 -6.37 10.60 29.73
N THR A 261 -5.40 10.30 28.87
CA THR A 261 -4.87 11.26 27.90
C THR A 261 -5.83 11.44 26.72
N ASN A 262 -6.27 12.68 26.52
CA ASN A 262 -6.94 13.10 25.28
C ASN A 262 -6.04 12.82 24.07
N TYR A 263 -6.64 12.32 23.00
CA TYR A 263 -5.99 12.10 21.71
C TYR A 263 -5.93 13.46 21.02
N GLN A 264 -4.72 14.04 20.96
CA GLN A 264 -4.58 15.46 20.63
C GLN A 264 -4.47 15.70 19.12
N ASP A 265 -3.82 14.81 18.35
CA ASP A 265 -3.55 15.04 16.93
C ASP A 265 -3.66 13.76 16.10
N MET A 266 -4.71 13.64 15.28
CA MET A 266 -4.77 12.65 14.19
C MET A 266 -4.88 13.40 12.86
N VAL A 267 -3.95 13.11 11.95
CA VAL A 267 -3.99 13.57 10.56
C VAL A 267 -3.96 12.35 9.67
N ASN A 268 -4.99 12.17 8.84
CA ASN A 268 -4.96 11.21 7.75
C ASN A 268 -5.31 11.96 6.47
N LEU A 269 -4.26 12.34 5.75
CA LEU A 269 -4.37 13.23 4.61
C LEU A 269 -3.62 12.65 3.43
N THR A 270 -4.28 12.54 2.28
CA THR A 270 -3.62 12.22 1.03
C THR A 270 -3.94 13.27 -0.02
N THR A 271 -2.92 13.82 -0.67
CA THR A 271 -3.08 14.78 -1.76
C THR A 271 -2.64 14.14 -3.07
N TYR A 272 -3.44 14.30 -4.11
CA TYR A 272 -3.19 13.80 -5.46
C TYR A 272 -3.12 14.98 -6.43
N LEU A 273 -2.16 14.96 -7.36
CA LEU A 273 -2.12 15.84 -8.53
C LEU A 273 -2.49 15.05 -9.77
N PHE A 274 -3.69 15.25 -10.29
CA PHE A 274 -4.24 14.45 -11.37
C PHE A 274 -4.35 15.26 -12.67
N ASP A 275 -3.80 14.74 -13.77
CA ASP A 275 -3.91 15.32 -15.10
C ASP A 275 -5.16 14.79 -15.82
N HIS A 276 -6.19 15.64 -15.95
CA HIS A 276 -7.45 15.31 -16.61
C HIS A 276 -7.35 15.09 -18.12
N LYS A 277 -6.29 15.61 -18.75
CA LYS A 277 -6.07 15.47 -20.19
C LYS A 277 -5.55 14.08 -20.52
N THR A 278 -4.58 13.61 -19.76
CA THR A 278 -3.94 12.31 -20.01
C THR A 278 -4.53 11.17 -19.18
N GLY A 279 -5.23 11.50 -18.10
CA GLY A 279 -5.72 10.52 -17.14
C GLY A 279 -4.57 9.88 -16.36
N TRP A 280 -3.43 10.55 -16.21
CA TRP A 280 -2.33 10.08 -15.37
C TRP A 280 -2.26 10.86 -14.07
N LEU A 281 -1.83 10.16 -13.02
CA LEU A 281 -1.34 10.81 -11.80
C LEU A 281 0.00 11.49 -12.10
N ASP A 282 0.18 12.74 -11.69
CA ASP A 282 1.48 13.42 -11.72
C ASP A 282 2.27 13.13 -10.45
N SER A 283 1.62 13.22 -9.29
CA SER A 283 2.20 12.86 -8.00
C SER A 283 1.16 12.67 -6.92
N SER A 284 1.53 12.02 -5.82
CA SER A 284 0.74 11.99 -4.59
C SER A 284 1.60 12.10 -3.35
N THR A 285 1.00 12.55 -2.25
CA THR A 285 1.60 12.56 -0.92
C THR A 285 0.58 12.10 0.09
N SER A 286 0.88 11.04 0.82
CA SER A 286 0.06 10.54 1.92
C SER A 286 0.76 10.75 3.25
N LYS A 287 0.02 11.26 4.24
CA LYS A 287 0.49 11.55 5.59
C LYS A 287 -0.50 10.97 6.59
N VAL A 288 -0.03 10.00 7.36
CA VAL A 288 -0.75 9.49 8.53
C VAL A 288 0.06 9.85 9.77
N TYR A 289 -0.54 10.62 10.65
CA TYR A 289 0.02 11.01 11.92
C TYR A 289 -0.95 10.69 13.04
N VAL A 290 -0.46 9.99 14.05
CA VAL A 290 -1.24 9.67 15.25
C VAL A 290 -0.35 9.88 16.47
N LYS A 291 -0.78 10.76 17.39
CA LYS A 291 -0.11 10.98 18.68
C LYS A 291 -1.07 10.73 19.84
N THR A 292 -0.64 9.89 20.78
CA THR A 292 -1.45 9.44 21.91
C THR A 292 -0.59 9.44 23.18
N GLY A 293 -0.72 10.46 24.03
CA GLY A 293 0.12 10.58 25.24
C GLY A 293 1.62 10.56 24.87
N GLU A 294 2.31 9.51 25.31
CA GLU A 294 3.74 9.29 25.04
C GLU A 294 4.05 8.56 23.72
N SER A 295 3.04 8.06 23.01
CA SER A 295 3.23 7.32 21.76
C SER A 295 2.99 8.20 20.53
N GLU A 296 3.78 7.95 19.50
CA GLU A 296 3.76 8.68 18.24
C GLU A 296 3.98 7.73 17.06
N ILE A 297 3.14 7.90 16.03
CA ILE A 297 3.24 7.17 14.76
C ILE A 297 3.20 8.19 13.63
N ARG A 298 4.17 8.09 12.72
CA ARG A 298 4.25 8.89 11.50
C ARG A 298 4.44 7.96 10.32
N ILE A 299 3.55 8.03 9.34
CA ILE A 299 3.74 7.50 8.00
C ILE A 299 3.73 8.67 7.02
N LEU A 300 4.72 8.67 6.15
CA LEU A 300 4.80 9.58 5.02
C LEU A 300 5.12 8.76 3.78
N THR A 301 4.28 8.87 2.76
CA THR A 301 4.51 8.27 1.45
C THR A 301 4.45 9.37 0.39
N ASN A 302 5.41 9.40 -0.51
CA ASN A 302 5.45 10.33 -1.64
C ASN A 302 5.61 9.53 -2.93
N VAL A 303 4.73 9.76 -3.90
CA VAL A 303 4.81 9.17 -5.23
C VAL A 303 5.04 10.29 -6.23
N LYS A 304 6.05 10.15 -7.09
CA LYS A 304 6.27 11.00 -8.26
C LYS A 304 6.16 10.18 -9.53
N VAL A 305 5.47 10.70 -10.53
CA VAL A 305 5.26 10.03 -11.80
C VAL A 305 6.03 10.74 -12.90
N HIS A 306 6.79 9.96 -13.67
CA HIS A 306 7.59 10.44 -14.82
C HIS A 306 7.08 9.80 -16.11
#